data_AF-A0A2D7SYT2-F1
#
_entry.id   AF-A0A2D7SYT2-F1
#
_cell.length_a   1.000
_cell.length_b   1.000
_cell.length_c   1.000
_cell.angle_alpha   90.00
_cell.angle_beta   90.00
_cell.angle_gamma   90.00
#
_symmetry.space_group_name_H-M   'P 1'
#
loop_
_entity.id
_entity.type
_entity.pdbx_description
1 polymer ?
#
loop_
_entity_poly.entity_id
_entity_poly.type
_entity_poly.pdbx_seq_one_letter_code
_entity_poly.pdbx_strand_id
1 'polypeptide(L)'
;MSCNSCKSGSSGLPRGCNNNGNCSSGSCGTFTVFDWLSDISNSKINPFKIVEVRFKNGRKGYYRNNELNVSIGDTIMTESEKGYDIGAVTLTGELVRIQLKKKGINIDDELFSLKRFPNEKEISKWQELMRKESEIQVRARIIAIDLGLKMKISDVEFQADGSKVIFYYTADQRV
;
A
#
# COMPACT_ATOMS: atom_id res chain seq x y z
N MET A 1 -7.46 21.77 2.61
CA MET A 1 -7.49 22.19 1.19
C MET A 1 -7.70 20.94 0.35
N SER A 2 -8.94 20.63 -0.05
CA SER A 2 -9.23 19.45 -0.86
C SER A 2 -9.03 19.78 -2.35
N CYS A 3 -8.33 18.91 -3.08
CA CYS A 3 -8.14 19.03 -4.52
C CYS A 3 -9.45 18.72 -5.24
N ASN A 4 -10.33 19.73 -5.35
CA ASN A 4 -11.56 19.63 -6.14
C ASN A 4 -11.30 19.53 -7.67
N SER A 5 -10.04 19.69 -8.08
CA SER A 5 -9.59 19.68 -9.48
C SER A 5 -9.38 18.29 -10.08
N CYS A 6 -9.33 17.22 -9.27
CA CYS A 6 -9.06 15.85 -9.76
C CYS A 6 -10.31 15.01 -10.03
N LYS A 7 -11.52 15.60 -10.05
CA LYS A 7 -12.73 14.85 -10.39
C LYS A 7 -12.75 14.51 -11.88
N SER A 8 -12.95 13.22 -12.20
CA SER A 8 -13.16 12.75 -13.57
C SER A 8 -14.34 13.46 -14.22
N GLY A 9 -14.18 13.91 -15.47
CA GLY A 9 -15.28 14.45 -16.26
C GLY A 9 -16.28 13.36 -16.67
N SER A 10 -17.39 13.75 -17.30
CA SER A 10 -18.42 12.83 -17.82
C SER A 10 -17.90 11.81 -18.85
N SER A 11 -16.70 12.02 -19.39
CA SER A 11 -15.99 11.15 -20.32
C SER A 11 -15.02 10.17 -19.67
N GLY A 12 -14.91 10.15 -18.33
CA GLY A 12 -14.00 9.25 -17.61
C GLY A 12 -12.52 9.67 -17.62
N LEU A 13 -12.15 10.70 -18.40
CA LEU A 13 -10.81 11.29 -18.32
C LEU A 13 -10.74 12.33 -17.18
N PRO A 14 -9.67 12.31 -16.34
CA PRO A 14 -9.44 13.34 -15.34
C PRO A 14 -9.17 14.68 -16.04
N ARG A 15 -9.82 15.76 -15.57
CA ARG A 15 -9.43 17.12 -15.97
C ARG A 15 -8.01 17.33 -15.45
N GLY A 16 -7.06 17.48 -16.39
CA GLY A 16 -5.64 17.59 -16.06
C GLY A 16 -5.36 18.66 -15.00
N CYS A 17 -4.32 18.43 -14.21
CA CYS A 17 -3.80 19.44 -13.30
C CYS A 17 -3.19 20.58 -14.13
N ASN A 18 -3.65 21.82 -13.92
CA ASN A 18 -3.10 23.00 -14.60
C ASN A 18 -1.62 23.20 -14.23
N ASN A 19 -0.74 22.54 -15.00
CA ASN A 19 0.70 22.70 -15.16
C ASN A 19 1.51 23.06 -13.91
N ASN A 20 2.23 22.06 -13.39
CA ASN A 20 3.67 22.11 -13.06
C ASN A 20 4.24 20.69 -12.82
N GLY A 21 3.79 19.69 -13.58
CA GLY A 21 4.29 18.33 -13.47
C GLY A 21 3.81 17.46 -14.63
N ASN A 22 4.73 16.72 -15.24
CA ASN A 22 4.47 15.88 -16.41
C ASN A 22 3.54 14.71 -16.04
N CYS A 23 2.34 14.64 -16.64
CA CYS A 23 1.33 13.60 -16.41
C CYS A 23 1.63 12.25 -17.11
N SER A 24 2.89 11.90 -17.36
CA SER A 24 3.25 10.66 -18.05
C SER A 24 3.27 9.43 -17.13
N SER A 25 3.20 9.60 -15.82
CA SER A 25 3.33 8.52 -14.83
C SER A 25 2.09 8.39 -13.93
N GLY A 26 0.94 8.02 -14.50
CA GLY A 26 -0.15 7.24 -13.87
C GLY A 26 -0.65 7.54 -12.44
N SER A 27 -0.28 8.64 -11.80
CA SER A 27 -0.35 8.81 -10.34
C SER A 27 -1.16 10.04 -9.95
N CYS A 28 -2.35 10.20 -10.54
CA CYS A 28 -3.35 11.15 -10.06
C CYS A 28 -4.41 10.39 -9.25
N GLY A 29 -4.12 10.15 -7.97
CA GLY A 29 -5.05 9.49 -7.04
C GLY A 29 -5.16 10.26 -5.73
N THR A 30 -6.30 10.17 -5.04
CA THR A 30 -6.55 10.87 -3.76
C THR A 30 -5.60 10.49 -2.63
N PHE A 31 -4.85 9.40 -2.79
CA PHE A 31 -3.88 8.88 -1.81
C PHE A 31 -2.42 9.07 -2.23
N THR A 32 -2.14 9.82 -3.29
CA THR A 32 -0.77 10.08 -3.73
C THR A 32 -0.22 11.28 -2.95
N VAL A 33 0.95 11.11 -2.31
CA VAL A 33 1.69 12.21 -1.71
C VAL A 33 2.65 12.68 -2.78
N PHE A 34 2.53 13.94 -3.18
CA PHE A 34 3.41 14.55 -4.17
C PHE A 34 4.79 14.81 -3.54
N ASP A 35 5.85 14.37 -4.22
CA ASP A 35 7.22 14.61 -3.78
C ASP A 35 7.69 15.98 -4.27
N TRP A 36 7.56 16.99 -3.40
CA TRP A 36 7.98 18.37 -3.69
C TRP A 36 9.51 18.56 -3.71
N LEU A 37 10.28 17.53 -3.34
CA LEU A 37 11.75 17.62 -3.22
C LEU A 37 12.48 16.87 -4.35
N SER A 38 11.76 16.35 -5.35
CA SER A 38 12.34 15.55 -6.45
C SER A 38 13.46 16.26 -7.20
N ASP A 39 13.37 17.59 -7.35
CA ASP A 39 14.29 18.40 -8.16
C ASP A 39 15.43 19.02 -7.35
N ILE A 40 15.38 18.91 -6.02
CA ILE A 40 16.45 19.39 -5.14
C ILE A 40 17.45 18.26 -5.02
N SER A 41 18.50 18.31 -5.84
CA SER A 41 19.63 17.37 -5.75
C SER A 41 20.36 17.56 -4.42
N ASN A 42 19.90 16.85 -3.39
CA ASN A 42 20.59 16.78 -2.12
C ASN A 42 21.87 15.97 -2.31
N SER A 43 22.93 16.69 -2.68
CA SER A 43 24.29 16.21 -2.62
C SER A 43 24.66 15.89 -1.17
N LYS A 44 24.93 14.61 -0.89
CA LYS A 44 25.62 14.09 0.32
C LYS A 44 24.82 14.12 1.65
N ILE A 45 23.64 13.51 1.69
CA ILE A 45 23.01 13.12 2.96
C ILE A 45 22.70 11.63 2.88
N ASN A 46 23.16 10.85 3.88
CA ASN A 46 22.82 9.44 4.02
C ASN A 46 21.29 9.30 3.85
N PRO A 47 20.82 8.64 2.78
CA PRO A 47 19.39 8.58 2.50
C PRO A 47 18.69 7.96 3.70
N PHE A 48 17.59 8.59 4.12
CA PHE A 48 16.80 8.09 5.24
C PHE A 48 16.39 6.64 4.96
N LYS A 49 16.81 5.74 5.84
CA LYS A 49 16.76 4.29 5.60
C LYS A 49 15.37 3.69 5.76
N ILE A 50 14.33 4.46 6.02
CA ILE A 50 12.96 3.95 6.16
C ILE A 50 12.16 4.34 4.94
N VAL A 51 11.35 3.41 4.45
CA VAL A 51 10.50 3.59 3.28
C VAL A 51 9.04 3.34 3.63
N GLU A 52 8.14 4.05 2.96
CA GLU A 52 6.70 3.82 3.06
C GLU A 52 6.24 2.89 1.92
N VAL A 53 5.74 1.72 2.29
CA VAL A 53 5.17 0.75 1.36
C VAL A 53 3.66 0.74 1.51
N ARG A 54 2.95 0.79 0.40
CA ARG A 54 1.49 0.68 0.32
C ARG A 54 1.10 -0.69 -0.20
N PHE A 55 0.14 -1.27 0.50
CA PHE A 55 -0.52 -2.52 0.17
C PHE A 55 -1.92 -2.26 -0.38
N LYS A 56 -2.67 -3.34 -0.59
CA LYS A 56 -4.08 -3.30 -0.95
C LYS A 56 -4.88 -2.46 0.07
N ASN A 57 -5.98 -1.87 -0.40
CA ASN A 57 -6.88 -1.01 0.39
C ASN A 57 -6.23 0.25 0.99
N GLY A 58 -5.06 0.65 0.48
CA GLY A 58 -4.38 1.84 0.97
C GLY A 58 -3.74 1.66 2.35
N ARG A 59 -3.64 0.42 2.85
CA ARG A 59 -2.84 0.09 4.04
C ARG A 59 -1.38 0.49 3.77
N LYS A 60 -0.80 1.27 4.68
CA LYS A 60 0.57 1.76 4.58
C LYS A 60 1.40 1.20 5.72
N GLY A 61 2.54 0.60 5.40
CA GLY A 61 3.54 0.16 6.36
C GLY A 61 4.86 0.92 6.19
N TYR A 62 5.63 1.02 7.26
CA TYR A 62 6.97 1.58 7.25
C TYR A 62 7.98 0.47 7.45
N TYR A 63 8.98 0.41 6.58
CA TYR A 63 9.95 -0.66 6.57
C TYR A 63 11.36 -0.12 6.55
N ARG A 64 12.26 -0.78 7.27
CA ARG A 64 13.68 -0.47 7.26
C ARG A 64 14.31 -1.04 5.99
N ASN A 65 14.98 -0.18 5.24
CA ASN A 65 15.74 -0.51 4.07
C ASN A 65 17.19 -0.78 4.47
N ASN A 66 17.62 -2.02 4.32
CA ASN A 66 18.96 -2.42 4.75
C ASN A 66 20.04 -2.00 3.76
N GLU A 67 19.76 -1.97 2.44
CA GLU A 67 20.73 -1.53 1.41
C GLU A 67 20.15 -1.52 -0.04
N LEU A 68 18.83 -1.60 -0.22
CA LEU A 68 18.23 -1.70 -1.55
C LEU A 68 18.04 -0.31 -2.18
N ASN A 69 18.41 -0.16 -3.45
CA ASN A 69 18.07 1.03 -4.23
C ASN A 69 16.61 0.94 -4.67
N VAL A 70 15.71 1.54 -3.88
CA VAL A 70 14.27 1.56 -4.15
C VAL A 70 13.81 2.95 -4.56
N SER A 71 12.99 3.00 -5.60
CA SER A 71 12.36 4.20 -6.13
C SER A 71 10.86 4.20 -5.84
N ILE A 72 10.24 5.38 -5.90
CA ILE A 72 8.79 5.51 -5.78
C ILE A 72 8.14 4.77 -6.96
N GLY A 73 7.16 3.90 -6.66
CA GLY A 73 6.45 3.08 -7.64
C GLY A 73 6.97 1.64 -7.74
N ASP A 74 8.14 1.34 -7.18
CA ASP A 74 8.71 0.00 -7.24
C ASP A 74 7.86 -1.01 -6.45
N THR A 75 7.70 -2.21 -7.00
CA THR A 75 7.06 -3.33 -6.30
C THR A 75 8.12 -4.08 -5.50
N ILE A 76 7.99 -4.12 -4.18
CA ILE A 76 8.97 -4.68 -3.26
C ILE A 76 8.35 -5.75 -2.35
N MET A 77 9.17 -6.76 -2.01
CA MET A 77 8.81 -7.73 -0.99
C MET A 77 9.19 -7.22 0.39
N THR A 78 8.23 -7.24 1.29
CA THR A 78 8.33 -6.82 2.68
C THR A 78 8.28 -8.01 3.61
N GLU A 79 8.98 -7.91 4.74
CA GLU A 79 8.85 -8.87 5.82
C GLU A 79 7.54 -8.66 6.60
N SER A 80 6.95 -9.76 7.06
CA SER A 80 5.73 -9.78 7.88
C SER A 80 5.96 -10.72 9.07
N GLU A 81 5.15 -10.61 10.12
CA GLU A 81 5.19 -11.49 11.30
C GLU A 81 5.22 -12.97 10.91
N LYS A 82 4.48 -13.33 9.86
CA LYS A 82 4.47 -14.66 9.27
C LYS A 82 4.66 -14.54 7.77
N GLY A 83 5.84 -14.89 7.28
CA GLY A 83 6.13 -14.96 5.85
C GLY A 83 6.53 -13.63 5.21
N TYR A 84 5.95 -13.30 4.06
CA TYR A 84 6.24 -12.07 3.32
C TYR A 84 5.02 -11.48 2.65
N ASP A 85 5.03 -10.17 2.42
CA ASP A 85 3.98 -9.47 1.68
C ASP A 85 4.58 -8.64 0.54
N ILE A 86 3.79 -8.35 -0.50
CA ILE A 86 4.24 -7.57 -1.66
C ILE A 86 3.45 -6.26 -1.70
N GLY A 87 4.18 -5.14 -1.80
CA GLY A 87 3.58 -3.82 -1.86
C GLY A 87 4.36 -2.88 -2.77
N ALA A 88 3.75 -1.73 -3.06
CA ALA A 88 4.37 -0.69 -3.87
C ALA A 88 4.99 0.39 -2.99
N VAL A 89 6.22 0.80 -3.29
CA VAL A 89 6.89 1.91 -2.61
C VAL A 89 6.20 3.22 -2.98
N THR A 90 5.93 4.05 -1.98
CA THR A 90 5.17 5.29 -2.17
C THR A 90 5.94 6.52 -1.78
N LEU A 91 6.79 6.43 -0.75
CA LEU A 91 7.65 7.49 -0.28
C LEU A 91 8.98 6.91 0.15
N THR A 92 10.04 7.64 -0.15
CA THR A 92 11.42 7.37 0.26
C THR A 92 12.03 8.67 0.82
N GLY A 93 13.16 8.56 1.51
CA GLY A 93 13.90 9.73 1.99
C GLY A 93 13.21 10.51 3.13
N GLU A 94 13.51 11.80 3.23
CA GLU A 94 13.13 12.64 4.38
C GLU A 94 11.61 12.83 4.53
N LEU A 95 10.85 12.68 3.44
CA LEU A 95 9.38 12.74 3.49
C LEU A 95 8.78 11.66 4.39
N VAL A 96 9.43 10.50 4.48
CA VAL A 96 8.99 9.41 5.37
C VAL A 96 9.11 9.83 6.83
N ARG A 97 10.15 10.60 7.19
CA ARG A 97 10.33 11.12 8.56
C ARG A 97 9.17 12.03 8.99
N ILE A 98 8.66 12.85 8.09
CA ILE A 98 7.51 13.72 8.34
C ILE A 98 6.25 12.87 8.58
N GLN A 99 6.06 11.81 7.81
CA GLN A 99 4.92 10.89 7.99
C GLN A 99 5.01 10.10 9.30
N LEU A 100 6.20 9.62 9.66
CA LEU A 100 6.44 8.93 10.94
C LEU A 100 6.10 9.83 12.13
N LYS A 101 6.59 11.07 12.13
CA LYS A 101 6.26 12.06 13.16
C LYS A 101 4.75 12.32 13.25
N LYS A 102 4.06 12.45 12.11
CA LYS A 102 2.61 12.65 12.08
C LYS A 102 1.83 11.47 12.64
N LYS A 103 2.34 10.25 12.47
CA LYS A 103 1.74 9.02 13.01
C LYS A 103 2.21 8.66 14.42
N GLY A 104 3.16 9.42 14.99
CA GLY A 104 3.73 9.14 16.31
C GLY A 104 4.54 7.85 16.39
N ILE A 105 5.10 7.39 15.26
CA ILE A 105 5.95 6.19 15.20
C ILE A 105 7.39 6.63 15.39
N ASN A 106 8.12 6.01 16.34
CA ASN A 106 9.52 6.33 16.55
C ASN A 106 10.40 5.62 15.52
N ILE A 107 11.50 6.27 15.17
CA ILE A 107 12.46 5.75 14.17
C ILE A 107 13.20 4.52 14.73
N ASP A 108 13.35 4.48 16.06
CA ASP A 108 14.07 3.45 16.80
C ASP A 108 13.21 2.22 17.11
N ASP A 109 11.90 2.28 16.82
CA ASP A 109 11.03 1.12 16.97
C ASP A 109 11.51 -0.04 16.08
N GLU A 110 11.24 -1.29 16.51
CA GLU A 110 11.52 -2.49 15.72
C GLU A 110 10.58 -2.55 14.50
N LEU A 111 11.00 -1.90 13.42
CA LEU A 111 10.33 -1.96 12.13
C LEU A 111 10.83 -3.17 11.34
N PHE A 112 9.89 -3.85 10.68
CA PHE A 112 10.20 -4.91 9.73
C PHE A 112 11.10 -4.42 8.60
N SER A 113 11.92 -5.32 8.07
CA SER A 113 12.85 -4.98 7.00
C SER A 113 12.26 -5.21 5.60
N LEU A 114 12.76 -4.47 4.61
CA LEU A 114 12.59 -4.84 3.21
C LEU A 114 13.44 -6.07 2.90
N LYS A 115 12.88 -7.03 2.14
CA LYS A 115 13.61 -8.22 1.73
C LYS A 115 14.35 -8.04 0.42
N ARG A 116 13.61 -8.00 -0.69
CA ARG A 116 14.16 -7.91 -2.06
C ARG A 116 13.04 -7.60 -3.05
N PHE A 117 13.42 -7.40 -4.31
CA PHE A 117 12.46 -7.38 -5.40
C PHE A 117 11.86 -8.79 -5.60
N PRO A 118 10.54 -8.89 -5.81
CA PRO A 118 9.89 -10.17 -6.05
C PRO A 118 10.20 -10.70 -7.45
N ASN A 119 10.31 -12.02 -7.57
CA ASN A 119 10.50 -12.70 -8.85
C ASN A 119 9.17 -12.81 -9.60
N GLU A 120 9.20 -13.01 -10.92
CA GLU A 120 7.98 -13.16 -11.75
C GLU A 120 7.02 -14.25 -11.25
N LYS A 121 7.57 -15.37 -10.75
CA LYS A 121 6.77 -16.46 -10.17
C LYS A 121 6.02 -16.03 -8.92
N GLU A 122 6.65 -15.22 -8.08
CA GLU A 122 6.06 -14.69 -6.84
C GLU A 122 4.98 -13.66 -7.16
N ILE A 123 5.24 -12.78 -8.14
CA ILE A 123 4.25 -11.82 -8.64
C ILE A 123 3.03 -12.56 -9.22
N SER A 124 3.25 -13.61 -10.02
CA SER A 124 2.17 -14.40 -10.62
C SER A 124 1.33 -15.09 -9.55
N LYS A 125 1.98 -15.69 -8.54
CA LYS A 125 1.29 -16.30 -7.40
C LYS A 125 0.47 -15.28 -6.61
N TRP A 126 1.03 -14.11 -6.33
CA TRP A 126 0.33 -13.03 -5.65
C TRP A 126 -0.91 -12.57 -6.45
N GLN A 127 -0.77 -12.41 -7.77
CA GLN A 127 -1.91 -12.08 -8.65
C GLN A 127 -2.98 -13.18 -8.66
N GLU A 128 -2.60 -14.45 -8.63
CA GLU A 128 -3.54 -15.56 -8.57
C GLU A 128 -4.34 -15.54 -7.25
N LEU A 129 -3.67 -15.29 -6.12
CA LEU A 129 -4.32 -15.14 -4.82
C LEU A 129 -5.30 -13.96 -4.80
N MET A 130 -4.92 -12.81 -5.37
CA MET A 130 -5.81 -11.66 -5.51
C MET A 130 -7.07 -11.98 -6.34
N ARG A 131 -6.97 -12.84 -7.36
CA ARG A 131 -8.17 -13.27 -8.12
C ARG A 131 -9.10 -14.13 -7.27
N LYS A 132 -8.53 -15.02 -6.44
CA LYS A 132 -9.29 -15.92 -5.56
C LYS A 132 -10.02 -15.18 -4.44
N GLU A 133 -9.56 -14.00 -4.04
CA GLU A 133 -10.22 -13.17 -3.00
C GLU A 133 -11.70 -12.98 -3.23
N SER A 134 -12.10 -12.70 -4.47
CA SER A 134 -13.50 -12.44 -4.84
C SER A 134 -14.41 -13.65 -4.57
N GLU A 135 -13.95 -14.85 -4.92
CA GLU A 135 -14.67 -16.10 -4.68
C GLU A 135 -14.73 -16.41 -3.18
N ILE A 136 -13.61 -16.23 -2.47
CA ILE A 136 -13.51 -16.47 -1.03
C ILE A 136 -14.41 -15.51 -0.25
N GLN A 137 -14.54 -14.25 -0.68
CA GLN A 137 -15.45 -13.28 -0.08
C GLN A 137 -16.92 -13.71 -0.19
N VAL A 138 -17.33 -14.30 -1.32
CA VAL A 138 -18.70 -14.83 -1.48
C VAL A 138 -18.91 -16.04 -0.56
N ARG A 139 -17.97 -16.99 -0.55
CA ARG A 139 -18.06 -18.17 0.31
C ARG A 139 -18.09 -17.81 1.79
N ALA A 140 -17.24 -16.87 2.22
CA ALA A 140 -17.20 -16.42 3.60
C ALA A 140 -18.54 -15.78 4.02
N ARG A 141 -19.22 -15.08 3.12
CA ARG A 141 -20.57 -14.53 3.39
C ARG A 141 -21.61 -15.62 3.60
N ILE A 142 -21.59 -16.67 2.77
CA ILE A 142 -22.50 -17.82 2.91
C ILE A 142 -22.28 -18.48 4.27
N ILE A 143 -21.03 -18.77 4.61
CA ILE A 143 -20.67 -19.39 5.89
C ILE A 143 -21.09 -18.52 7.09
N ALA A 144 -20.91 -17.20 7.01
CA ALA A 144 -21.34 -16.29 8.08
C ALA A 144 -22.86 -16.32 8.30
N ILE A 145 -23.64 -16.44 7.23
CA ILE A 145 -25.10 -16.57 7.28
C ILE A 145 -25.49 -17.92 7.87
N ASP A 146 -24.86 -19.00 7.42
CA ASP A 146 -25.14 -20.37 7.90
C ASP A 146 -24.83 -20.52 9.39
N LEU A 147 -23.81 -19.81 9.89
CA LEU A 147 -23.46 -19.75 11.31
C LEU A 147 -24.34 -18.77 12.12
N GLY A 148 -25.25 -18.04 11.47
CA GLY A 148 -26.14 -17.07 12.13
C GLY A 148 -25.40 -15.83 12.67
N LEU A 149 -24.21 -15.53 12.17
CA LEU A 149 -23.38 -14.42 12.64
C LEU A 149 -23.92 -13.11 12.06
N LYS A 150 -24.27 -12.16 12.95
CA LYS A 150 -24.79 -10.84 12.57
C LYS A 150 -23.68 -9.90 12.10
N MET A 151 -23.04 -10.24 10.98
CA MET A 151 -21.98 -9.42 10.37
C MET A 151 -22.08 -9.35 8.84
N LYS A 152 -21.47 -8.31 8.28
CA LYS A 152 -21.31 -8.11 6.84
C LYS A 152 -19.84 -8.12 6.49
N ILE A 153 -19.39 -9.16 5.79
CA ILE A 153 -18.03 -9.25 5.28
C ILE A 153 -17.88 -8.27 4.11
N SER A 154 -16.98 -7.32 4.27
CA SER A 154 -16.75 -6.20 3.36
C SER A 154 -15.65 -6.49 2.35
N ASP A 155 -14.53 -7.07 2.80
CA ASP A 155 -13.41 -7.39 1.92
C ASP A 155 -12.53 -8.52 2.49
N VAL A 156 -11.72 -9.12 1.63
CA VAL A 156 -10.74 -10.17 1.95
C VAL A 156 -9.39 -9.79 1.35
N GLU A 157 -8.34 -9.93 2.13
CA GLU A 157 -6.95 -9.67 1.73
C GLU A 157 -6.11 -10.91 2.01
N PHE A 158 -5.51 -11.45 0.95
CA PHE A 158 -4.48 -12.47 1.06
C PHE A 158 -3.12 -11.81 1.13
N GLN A 159 -2.29 -12.35 2.01
CA GLN A 159 -0.87 -12.06 1.99
C GLN A 159 -0.23 -12.66 0.73
N ALA A 160 0.84 -12.05 0.20
CA ALA A 160 1.45 -12.47 -1.06
C ALA A 160 1.93 -13.94 -1.11
N ASP A 161 2.28 -14.52 0.03
CA ASP A 161 2.66 -15.93 0.14
C ASP A 161 1.46 -16.89 0.31
N GLY A 162 0.28 -16.35 0.63
CA GLY A 162 -0.95 -17.09 0.96
C GLY A 162 -0.99 -17.65 2.38
N SER A 163 -0.04 -17.31 3.26
CA SER A 163 0.04 -17.87 4.61
C SER A 163 -0.97 -17.27 5.58
N LYS A 164 -1.41 -16.04 5.32
CA LYS A 164 -2.39 -15.30 6.11
C LYS A 164 -3.49 -14.75 5.20
N VAL A 165 -4.72 -14.83 5.71
CA VAL A 165 -5.90 -14.22 5.09
C VAL A 165 -6.56 -13.34 6.13
N ILE A 166 -6.86 -12.09 5.75
CA ILE A 166 -7.49 -11.10 6.62
C ILE A 166 -8.89 -10.82 6.07
N PHE A 167 -9.89 -10.96 6.93
CA PHE A 167 -11.29 -10.67 6.60
C PHE A 167 -11.69 -9.35 7.28
N TYR A 168 -12.18 -8.41 6.49
CA TYR A 168 -12.73 -7.16 6.98
C TYR A 168 -14.25 -7.28 7.08
N TYR A 169 -14.83 -7.01 8.24
CA TYR A 169 -16.27 -7.09 8.46
C TYR A 169 -16.80 -5.90 9.26
N THR A 170 -18.09 -5.65 9.12
CA THR A 170 -18.85 -4.71 9.97
C THR A 170 -19.93 -5.49 10.69
N ALA A 171 -20.13 -5.22 11.98
CA ALA A 171 -21.16 -5.82 12.80
C ALA A 171 -21.72 -4.79 13.78
N ASP A 172 -23.01 -4.88 14.09
CA ASP A 172 -23.67 -3.98 15.05
C ASP A 172 -23.28 -4.31 16.50
N GLN A 173 -22.91 -5.57 16.75
CA GLN A 173 -22.47 -6.07 18.05
C GLN A 173 -21.17 -6.86 17.88
N ARG A 174 -20.48 -7.11 18.98
CA ARG A 174 -19.28 -7.96 18.99
C ARG A 174 -19.65 -9.37 18.53
N VAL A 175 -18.89 -9.88 17.57
CA VAL A 175 -18.99 -11.22 16.99
C VAL A 175 -17.95 -12.13 17.63
#